data_AF-A0A378LWW9-F1
#
_entry.id   AF-A0A378LWW9-F1
#
_cell.length_a   1.000
_cell.length_b   1.000
_cell.length_c   1.000
_cell.angle_alpha   90.00
_cell.angle_beta   90.00
_cell.angle_gamma   90.00
#
_symmetry.space_group_name_H-M   'P 1'
#
loop_
_entity.id
_entity.type
_entity.pdbx_description
1 polymer ?
#
loop_
_entity_poly.entity_id
_entity_poly.type
_entity_poly.pdbx_seq_one_letter_code
_entity_poly.pdbx_strand_id
1 'polypeptide(L)'
;MYFNKKYCYITSFYIERISILRSLFVSCFLFTFALTGCSLFGEIHTPTQPINPVDLTTKFSFKYPQQSKSTYYFKQFKDPQLDQLIAVALADAPNMRIARARIARMQQLTKIAYSSLWPFIGASGYVEKAYFPIHGHLPPPINSVKINQATIADVGLKFNYELDFWGKNRENIASRLNETVAAQMDLAHTQLVLSAAVATTYFEVQNSMLQYRLAQENSRLLRELADIIVARERQGIESNIPVRTALANAQAAVLSIEDYRRAQMQARHQLAVLMGKNPLNTQIDTAPFLYDKNQLKLPEILPANLLAQRPDIIATRALTEAAAHQVNVAKTAFFPNINLKGLLSIQSFYFNKAFNFWLENDNATAAFDLPIFDAGARKANLRANYAQYEVAVNQYNQTILNSLQQVGDQLSSFVTLDAQIKGQKQALYHFDSNYKSFRARYKQGIIDYIQVLEIKQLLVQQTAILHQLQNRQKQAYVGILTALGGAL
;
A
#
# COMPACT_ATOMS: atom_id res chain seq x y z
N MET A 1 -68.83 -4.03 69.98
CA MET A 1 -70.15 -4.61 69.68
C MET A 1 -69.93 -6.09 69.36
N TYR A 2 -70.59 -6.97 70.11
CA TYR A 2 -70.37 -8.42 70.21
C TYR A 2 -70.84 -9.21 68.97
N PHE A 3 -70.07 -10.23 68.56
CA PHE A 3 -70.42 -11.68 68.42
C PHE A 3 -69.37 -12.39 67.53
N ASN A 4 -68.50 -13.26 68.11
CA ASN A 4 -68.44 -14.75 67.98
C ASN A 4 -68.10 -15.30 66.57
N LYS A 5 -67.43 -16.44 66.33
CA LYS A 5 -66.46 -17.36 66.98
C LYS A 5 -66.31 -18.57 66.01
N LYS A 6 -65.07 -19.04 65.79
CA LYS A 6 -64.62 -20.45 65.59
C LYS A 6 -64.60 -21.19 64.22
N TYR A 7 -63.52 -21.99 64.13
CA TYR A 7 -63.18 -23.18 63.30
C TYR A 7 -62.52 -22.90 61.94
N CYS A 8 -61.48 -23.61 61.48
CA CYS A 8 -60.50 -24.56 62.03
C CYS A 8 -59.36 -24.71 60.98
N TYR A 9 -58.20 -25.20 61.40
CA TYR A 9 -57.03 -25.56 60.57
C TYR A 9 -57.37 -26.47 59.37
N ILE A 10 -56.65 -26.29 58.25
CA ILE A 10 -55.96 -27.29 57.40
C ILE A 10 -55.69 -26.63 56.03
N THR A 11 -54.40 -26.57 55.64
CA THR A 11 -53.83 -26.62 54.25
C THR A 11 -52.52 -25.82 54.15
N SER A 12 -51.51 -26.18 54.94
CA SER A 12 -50.12 -25.73 54.77
C SER A 12 -49.26 -26.82 54.10
N PHE A 13 -49.66 -27.32 52.92
CA PHE A 13 -48.90 -28.36 52.22
C PHE A 13 -48.86 -28.24 50.68
N TYR A 14 -49.39 -27.16 50.09
CA TYR A 14 -49.40 -26.99 48.62
C TYR A 14 -48.51 -25.83 48.09
N ILE A 15 -47.98 -24.98 48.97
CA ILE A 15 -47.22 -23.79 48.56
C ILE A 15 -45.70 -24.02 48.52
N GLU A 16 -45.16 -24.99 49.28
CA GLU A 16 -43.72 -25.31 49.27
C GLU A 16 -43.27 -26.17 48.07
N ARG A 17 -44.15 -26.94 47.43
CA ARG A 17 -43.76 -27.75 46.25
C ARG A 17 -43.52 -26.93 44.99
N ILE A 18 -44.14 -25.76 44.85
CA ILE A 18 -44.01 -24.91 43.67
C ILE A 18 -42.76 -24.03 43.73
N SER A 19 -42.29 -23.66 44.93
CA SER A 19 -41.03 -22.90 45.09
C SER A 19 -39.79 -23.77 44.85
N ILE A 20 -39.84 -25.04 45.28
CA ILE A 20 -38.76 -26.02 45.07
C ILE A 20 -38.65 -26.44 43.60
N LEU A 21 -39.78 -26.60 42.88
CA LEU A 21 -39.73 -26.85 41.44
C LEU A 21 -39.20 -25.64 40.64
N ARG A 22 -39.51 -24.40 41.05
CA ARG A 22 -38.97 -23.18 40.42
C ARG A 22 -37.47 -23.00 40.67
N SER A 23 -36.98 -23.27 41.88
CA SER A 23 -35.55 -23.19 42.18
C SER A 23 -34.76 -24.31 41.50
N LEU A 24 -35.31 -25.52 41.40
CA LEU A 24 -34.73 -26.62 40.61
C LEU A 24 -34.76 -26.34 39.10
N PHE A 25 -35.81 -25.72 38.55
CA PHE A 25 -35.85 -25.35 37.13
C PHE A 25 -34.85 -24.23 36.81
N VAL A 26 -34.78 -23.20 37.65
CA VAL A 26 -33.81 -22.08 37.47
C VAL A 26 -32.38 -22.57 37.67
N SER A 27 -32.13 -23.43 38.68
CA SER A 27 -30.83 -24.09 38.89
C SER A 27 -30.46 -24.98 37.70
N CYS A 28 -31.37 -25.78 37.16
CA CYS A 28 -31.11 -26.67 36.03
C CYS A 28 -30.88 -25.88 34.73
N PHE A 29 -31.57 -24.74 34.53
CA PHE A 29 -31.38 -23.84 33.40
C PHE A 29 -30.03 -23.08 33.48
N LEU A 30 -29.62 -22.64 34.67
CA LEU A 30 -28.30 -22.04 34.91
C LEU A 30 -27.16 -23.06 34.75
N PHE A 31 -27.36 -24.31 35.18
CA PHE A 31 -26.35 -25.37 35.08
C PHE A 31 -26.19 -25.89 33.64
N THR A 32 -27.26 -25.94 32.84
CA THR A 32 -27.20 -26.32 31.41
C THR A 32 -26.55 -25.25 30.53
N PHE A 33 -26.68 -23.97 30.87
CA PHE A 33 -25.91 -22.88 30.23
C PHE A 33 -24.42 -22.94 30.60
N ALA A 34 -24.08 -23.32 31.83
CA ALA A 34 -22.69 -23.47 32.27
C ALA A 34 -21.97 -24.67 31.60
N LEU A 35 -22.70 -25.76 31.31
CA LEU A 35 -22.13 -26.98 30.70
C LEU A 35 -22.03 -26.95 29.16
N THR A 36 -22.74 -26.05 28.48
CA THR A 36 -22.67 -25.90 27.00
C THR A 36 -21.81 -24.71 26.53
N GLY A 37 -21.29 -23.90 27.47
CA GLY A 37 -20.46 -22.73 27.17
C GLY A 37 -19.11 -23.04 26.49
N CYS A 38 -18.60 -24.27 26.60
CA CYS A 38 -17.31 -24.65 26.02
C CYS A 38 -17.29 -24.91 24.50
N SER A 39 -18.42 -24.81 23.79
CA SER A 39 -18.44 -25.01 22.32
C SER A 39 -19.15 -23.90 21.52
N LEU A 40 -19.35 -22.71 22.12
CA LEU A 40 -20.01 -21.56 21.48
C LEU A 40 -19.37 -21.15 20.15
N PHE A 41 -18.08 -21.41 20.01
CA PHE A 41 -17.31 -21.30 18.77
C PHE A 41 -16.55 -22.61 18.68
N GLY A 42 -17.09 -23.64 18.02
CA GLY A 42 -16.29 -24.82 17.70
C GLY A 42 -14.93 -24.38 17.13
N GLU A 43 -13.83 -25.06 17.48
CA GLU A 43 -12.46 -24.65 17.15
C GLU A 43 -12.34 -24.20 15.69
N ILE A 44 -12.39 -22.88 15.46
CA ILE A 44 -12.13 -22.27 14.17
C ILE A 44 -10.85 -21.48 14.39
N HIS A 45 -9.76 -22.01 13.87
CA HIS A 45 -8.43 -21.39 13.88
C HIS A 45 -7.88 -21.43 12.45
N THR A 46 -7.08 -20.42 12.12
CA THR A 46 -6.30 -20.42 10.88
C THR A 46 -5.00 -21.20 11.12
N PRO A 47 -4.64 -22.19 10.29
CA PRO A 47 -3.38 -22.94 10.44
C PRO A 47 -2.16 -22.11 10.03
N THR A 48 -2.35 -21.08 9.21
CA THR A 48 -1.31 -20.25 8.64
C THR A 48 -0.77 -19.24 9.66
N GLN A 49 0.53 -19.34 9.98
CA GLN A 49 1.23 -18.40 10.85
C GLN A 49 2.01 -17.36 10.04
N PRO A 50 2.10 -16.10 10.53
CA PRO A 50 2.93 -15.08 9.91
C PRO A 50 4.41 -15.46 10.02
N ILE A 51 5.16 -15.29 8.93
CA ILE A 51 6.60 -15.55 8.95
C ILE A 51 7.29 -14.50 9.82
N ASN A 52 8.08 -14.96 10.79
CA ASN A 52 8.99 -14.09 11.51
C ASN A 52 10.22 -13.80 10.64
N PRO A 53 10.49 -12.54 10.26
CA PRO A 53 11.63 -12.20 9.41
C PRO A 53 12.98 -12.61 10.01
N VAL A 54 13.06 -12.75 11.33
CA VAL A 54 14.26 -13.19 12.06
C VAL A 54 14.57 -14.68 11.82
N ASP A 55 13.55 -15.50 11.55
CA ASP A 55 13.70 -16.95 11.39
C ASP A 55 14.09 -17.35 9.94
N LEU A 56 14.03 -16.40 9.00
CA LEU A 56 14.43 -16.56 7.60
C LEU A 56 15.95 -16.36 7.38
N THR A 57 16.75 -16.27 8.43
CA THR A 57 18.19 -16.06 8.33
C THR A 57 18.89 -17.25 7.67
N THR A 58 19.32 -17.07 6.42
CA THR A 58 20.31 -17.95 5.77
C THR A 58 21.71 -17.38 6.02
N LYS A 59 22.62 -18.20 6.59
CA LYS A 59 24.11 -18.07 6.69
C LYS A 59 24.81 -16.69 6.74
N PHE A 60 24.12 -15.63 7.11
CA PHE A 60 24.64 -14.27 7.22
C PHE A 60 24.07 -13.63 8.49
N SER A 61 24.50 -14.15 9.64
CA SER A 61 24.23 -13.58 10.95
C SER A 61 25.13 -12.37 11.16
N PHE A 62 24.54 -11.17 11.20
CA PHE A 62 25.31 -9.95 11.35
C PHE A 62 24.72 -9.01 12.41
N LYS A 63 25.61 -8.50 13.28
CA LYS A 63 25.28 -7.64 14.43
C LYS A 63 24.84 -6.24 13.97
N TYR A 64 23.87 -5.71 14.71
CA TYR A 64 23.16 -4.45 14.52
C TYR A 64 24.03 -3.20 14.75
N PRO A 65 23.97 -2.18 13.87
CA PRO A 65 24.23 -0.79 14.25
C PRO A 65 22.92 -0.07 14.59
N GLN A 66 22.86 0.60 15.75
CA GLN A 66 21.68 1.30 16.30
C GLN A 66 21.23 2.57 15.56
N GLN A 67 21.75 2.91 14.37
CA GLN A 67 21.39 4.18 13.73
C GLN A 67 21.20 4.04 12.23
N SER A 68 19.94 3.89 11.79
CA SER A 68 19.53 4.37 10.47
C SER A 68 19.18 5.85 10.60
N LYS A 69 20.18 6.72 10.41
CA LYS A 69 20.02 8.17 10.31
C LYS A 69 20.27 8.60 8.86
N SER A 70 19.29 8.41 7.99
CA SER A 70 19.19 9.27 6.81
C SER A 70 17.78 9.21 6.22
N THR A 71 17.11 10.35 6.15
CA THR A 71 15.91 10.58 5.33
C THR A 71 16.28 10.82 3.85
N TYR A 72 17.56 10.73 3.50
CA TYR A 72 18.11 11.15 2.21
C TYR A 72 19.01 10.05 1.61
N TYR A 73 18.35 9.00 1.13
CA TYR A 73 18.96 7.74 0.69
C TYR A 73 19.90 7.87 -0.52
N PHE A 74 19.62 8.82 -1.43
CA PHE A 74 20.35 8.97 -2.69
C PHE A 74 21.47 10.01 -2.65
N LYS A 75 21.73 10.65 -1.50
CA LYS A 75 22.85 11.59 -1.33
C LYS A 75 24.22 10.96 -1.51
N GLN A 76 24.32 9.64 -1.45
CA GLN A 76 25.55 8.88 -1.70
C GLN A 76 26.10 9.11 -3.12
N PHE A 77 25.24 9.43 -4.09
CA PHE A 77 25.63 9.81 -5.45
C PHE A 77 26.30 11.21 -5.53
N LYS A 78 26.23 12.02 -4.47
CA LYS A 78 26.84 13.36 -4.39
C LYS A 78 26.49 14.26 -5.58
N ASP A 79 25.26 14.17 -6.06
CA ASP A 79 24.75 14.94 -7.19
C ASP A 79 23.64 15.90 -6.73
N PRO A 80 23.94 17.21 -6.63
CA PRO A 80 22.97 18.22 -6.22
C PRO A 80 21.76 18.31 -7.15
N GLN A 81 21.93 18.02 -8.44
CA GLN A 81 20.81 18.03 -9.39
C GLN A 81 19.85 16.89 -9.11
N LEU A 82 20.38 15.68 -8.85
CA LEU A 82 19.56 14.53 -8.45
C LEU A 82 18.79 14.84 -7.16
N ASP A 83 19.46 15.38 -6.15
CA ASP A 83 18.84 15.75 -4.88
C ASP A 83 17.70 16.76 -5.06
N GLN A 84 17.90 17.76 -5.93
CA GLN A 84 16.87 18.75 -6.24
C GLN A 84 15.67 18.12 -6.95
N LEU A 85 15.88 17.25 -7.94
CA LEU A 85 14.81 16.56 -8.67
C LEU A 85 13.98 15.67 -7.73
N ILE A 86 14.63 14.94 -6.82
CA ILE A 86 13.95 14.14 -5.80
C ILE A 86 13.14 15.04 -4.87
N ALA A 87 13.70 16.15 -4.39
CA ALA A 87 13.01 17.09 -3.52
C ALA A 87 11.74 17.66 -4.18
N VAL A 88 11.83 18.07 -5.45
CA VAL A 88 10.68 18.54 -6.23
C VAL A 88 9.62 17.44 -6.36
N ALA A 89 10.02 16.21 -6.69
CA ALA A 89 9.07 15.09 -6.81
C ALA A 89 8.36 14.79 -5.49
N LEU A 90 9.07 14.75 -4.36
CA LEU A 90 8.47 14.50 -3.04
C LEU A 90 7.52 15.62 -2.59
N ALA A 91 7.75 16.85 -3.05
CA ALA A 91 6.86 17.98 -2.81
C ALA A 91 5.61 17.93 -3.68
N ASP A 92 5.78 17.80 -5.00
CA ASP A 92 4.76 18.14 -6.00
C ASP A 92 4.02 16.93 -6.59
N ALA A 93 4.59 15.71 -6.51
CA ALA A 93 4.02 14.55 -7.19
C ALA A 93 2.60 14.22 -6.68
N PRO A 94 1.62 13.96 -7.58
CA PRO A 94 0.27 13.54 -7.19
C PRO A 94 0.24 12.27 -6.32
N ASN A 95 1.15 11.31 -6.56
CA ASN A 95 1.25 10.09 -5.75
C ASN A 95 1.51 10.39 -4.27
N MET A 96 2.32 11.40 -3.97
CA MET A 96 2.56 11.86 -2.59
C MET A 96 1.30 12.48 -1.97
N ARG A 97 0.54 13.27 -2.76
CA ARG A 97 -0.75 13.83 -2.32
C ARG A 97 -1.78 12.75 -2.03
N ILE A 98 -1.85 11.72 -2.88
CA ILE A 98 -2.73 10.55 -2.68
C ILE A 98 -2.37 9.83 -1.38
N ALA A 99 -1.08 9.56 -1.12
CA ALA A 99 -0.63 8.89 0.10
C ALA A 99 -0.98 9.72 1.36
N ARG A 100 -0.75 11.03 1.36
CA ARG A 100 -1.15 11.92 2.47
C ARG A 100 -2.67 11.93 2.67
N ALA A 101 -3.46 11.97 1.59
CA ALA A 101 -4.92 11.93 1.68
C ALA A 101 -5.45 10.61 2.23
N ARG A 102 -4.79 9.48 1.91
CA ARG A 102 -5.11 8.17 2.51
C ARG A 102 -4.90 8.18 4.02
N ILE A 103 -3.79 8.73 4.51
CA ILE A 103 -3.57 8.88 5.97
C ILE A 103 -4.69 9.70 6.61
N ALA A 104 -5.00 10.87 6.04
CA ALA A 104 -6.06 11.74 6.56
C ALA A 104 -7.41 11.02 6.61
N ARG A 105 -7.74 10.23 5.57
CA ARG A 105 -8.94 9.37 5.53
C ARG A 105 -8.92 8.33 6.66
N MET A 106 -7.83 7.58 6.83
CA MET A 106 -7.75 6.54 7.88
C MET A 106 -7.82 7.12 9.29
N GLN A 107 -7.27 8.32 9.49
CA GLN A 107 -7.43 9.06 10.75
C GLN A 107 -8.90 9.41 11.03
N GLN A 108 -9.67 9.83 10.02
CA GLN A 108 -11.11 10.09 10.22
C GLN A 108 -11.90 8.79 10.47
N LEU A 109 -11.58 7.70 9.76
CA LEU A 109 -12.20 6.40 10.00
C LEU A 109 -11.90 5.88 11.42
N THR A 110 -10.69 6.12 11.93
CA THR A 110 -10.34 5.81 13.32
C THR A 110 -11.14 6.65 14.31
N LYS A 111 -11.37 7.95 14.03
CA LYS A 111 -12.24 8.79 14.86
C LYS A 111 -13.70 8.32 14.85
N ILE A 112 -14.20 7.85 13.70
CA ILE A 112 -15.53 7.24 13.59
C ILE A 112 -15.60 5.95 14.41
N ALA A 113 -14.57 5.11 14.41
CA ALA A 113 -14.54 3.94 15.29
C ALA A 113 -14.51 4.34 16.77
N TYR A 114 -13.74 5.38 17.12
CA TYR A 114 -13.66 5.91 18.48
C TYR A 114 -14.99 6.46 19.00
N SER A 115 -15.82 7.05 18.14
CA SER A 115 -17.14 7.57 18.56
C SER A 115 -18.08 6.47 19.07
N SER A 116 -17.83 5.20 18.68
CA SER A 116 -18.61 4.05 19.16
C SER A 116 -18.37 3.71 20.64
N LEU A 117 -17.37 4.31 21.30
CA LEU A 117 -17.16 4.21 22.75
C LEU A 117 -17.97 5.23 23.56
N TRP A 118 -18.65 6.16 22.88
CA TRP A 118 -19.41 7.23 23.51
C TRP A 118 -20.90 7.06 23.26
N PRO A 119 -21.75 7.55 24.17
CA PRO A 119 -23.19 7.61 23.92
C PRO A 119 -23.52 8.46 22.69
N PHE A 120 -24.42 7.96 21.87
CA PHE A 120 -25.03 8.73 20.80
C PHE A 120 -26.27 9.44 21.33
N ILE A 121 -26.37 10.75 21.06
CA ILE A 121 -27.57 11.56 21.31
C ILE A 121 -27.99 12.17 19.98
N GLY A 122 -29.23 11.92 19.57
CA GLY A 122 -29.80 12.48 18.34
C GLY A 122 -31.18 13.07 18.59
N ALA A 123 -31.54 14.10 17.84
CA ALA A 123 -32.91 14.60 17.80
C ALA A 123 -33.62 14.02 16.58
N SER A 124 -34.90 13.66 16.72
CA SER A 124 -35.75 13.30 15.60
C SER A 124 -37.14 13.88 15.79
N GLY A 125 -37.79 14.24 14.69
CA GLY A 125 -39.20 14.54 14.71
C GLY A 125 -39.88 14.01 13.45
N TYR A 126 -41.12 13.56 13.60
CA TYR A 126 -41.95 13.16 12.47
C TYR A 126 -43.39 13.61 12.69
N VAL A 127 -44.11 13.81 11.58
CA VAL A 127 -45.54 14.02 11.58
C VAL A 127 -46.12 13.02 10.59
N GLU A 128 -46.99 12.15 11.09
CA GLU A 128 -47.64 11.11 10.30
C GLU A 128 -49.16 11.25 10.43
N LYS A 129 -49.86 11.08 9.32
CA LYS A 129 -51.31 10.92 9.33
C LYS A 129 -51.63 9.43 9.14
N ALA A 130 -51.93 8.74 10.25
CA ALA A 130 -52.27 7.33 10.25
C ALA A 130 -53.77 7.15 9.99
N TYR A 131 -54.15 6.16 9.17
CA TYR A 131 -55.54 5.75 8.97
C TYR A 131 -55.78 4.41 9.66
N PHE A 132 -56.83 4.32 10.48
CA PHE A 132 -57.15 3.10 11.22
C PHE A 132 -58.38 2.40 10.63
N PRO A 133 -58.35 1.07 10.49
CA PRO A 133 -59.52 0.32 10.05
C PRO A 133 -60.65 0.42 11.08
N ILE A 134 -61.87 0.65 10.59
CA ILE A 134 -63.09 0.86 11.40
C ILE A 134 -63.44 -0.35 12.29
N HIS A 135 -62.86 -1.52 12.01
CA HIS A 135 -63.08 -2.77 12.74
C HIS A 135 -61.82 -3.31 13.46
N GLY A 136 -60.87 -2.44 13.83
CA GLY A 136 -59.69 -2.83 14.62
C GLY A 136 -59.89 -2.69 16.14
N HIS A 137 -59.33 -3.61 16.92
CA HIS A 137 -59.21 -3.44 18.38
C HIS A 137 -58.09 -2.43 18.68
N LEU A 138 -58.44 -1.20 19.08
CA LEU A 138 -57.45 -0.29 19.66
C LEU A 138 -57.10 -0.74 21.09
N PRO A 139 -55.82 -0.66 21.52
CA PRO A 139 -55.44 -0.95 22.90
C PRO A 139 -56.04 0.09 23.87
N PRO A 140 -56.43 -0.31 25.10
CA PRO A 140 -56.91 0.63 26.12
C PRO A 140 -55.89 1.74 26.40
N PRO A 141 -56.32 3.00 26.63
CA PRO A 141 -57.70 3.43 26.94
C PRO A 141 -58.48 3.94 25.71
N ILE A 142 -58.05 3.64 24.48
CA ILE A 142 -58.54 4.31 23.25
C ILE A 142 -59.85 3.67 22.71
N ASN A 143 -60.65 3.05 23.59
CA ASN A 143 -61.81 2.23 23.20
C ASN A 143 -63.03 3.05 22.76
N SER A 144 -62.98 4.38 22.80
CA SER A 144 -64.11 5.28 22.54
C SER A 144 -63.94 6.21 21.33
N VAL A 145 -62.86 6.09 20.55
CA VAL A 145 -62.55 7.02 19.47
C VAL A 145 -63.10 6.49 18.12
N LYS A 146 -64.27 6.99 17.69
CA LYS A 146 -64.82 6.81 16.32
C LYS A 146 -64.04 7.67 15.30
N ILE A 147 -62.72 7.52 15.19
CA ILE A 147 -61.93 8.29 14.22
C ILE A 147 -61.09 7.32 13.39
N ASN A 148 -61.32 7.30 12.08
CA ASN A 148 -60.59 6.48 11.10
C ASN A 148 -59.22 7.07 10.71
N GLN A 149 -58.79 8.15 11.39
CA GLN A 149 -57.56 8.87 11.13
C GLN A 149 -57.00 9.48 12.42
N ALA A 150 -55.68 9.48 12.61
CA ALA A 150 -54.99 10.27 13.63
C ALA A 150 -53.82 11.02 13.01
N THR A 151 -53.56 12.23 13.50
CA THR A 151 -52.32 12.95 13.19
C THR A 151 -51.38 12.76 14.36
N ILE A 152 -50.31 11.99 14.15
CA ILE A 152 -49.28 11.72 15.14
C ILE A 152 -48.12 12.66 14.85
N ALA A 153 -47.85 13.57 15.77
CA ALA A 153 -46.62 14.35 15.76
C ALA A 153 -45.75 13.89 16.94
N ASP A 154 -44.49 13.58 16.67
CA ASP A 154 -43.49 13.23 17.68
C ASP A 154 -42.24 14.07 17.46
N VAL A 155 -41.72 14.65 18.53
CA VAL A 155 -40.41 15.29 18.56
C VAL A 155 -39.70 14.77 19.80
N GLY A 156 -38.50 14.22 19.63
CA GLY A 156 -37.78 13.61 20.74
C GLY A 156 -36.28 13.55 20.57
N LEU A 157 -35.61 13.44 21.72
CA LEU A 157 -34.21 13.11 21.85
C LEU A 157 -34.05 11.61 22.07
N LYS A 158 -33.22 11.00 21.22
CA LYS A 158 -32.86 9.59 21.24
C LYS A 158 -31.46 9.47 21.84
N PHE A 159 -31.34 8.67 22.89
CA PHE A 159 -30.08 8.27 23.50
C PHE A 159 -29.81 6.79 23.17
N ASN A 160 -28.60 6.46 22.74
CA ASN A 160 -28.18 5.09 22.47
C ASN A 160 -26.73 4.89 22.90
N TYR A 161 -26.47 3.90 23.77
CA TYR A 161 -25.12 3.60 24.23
C TYR A 161 -24.89 2.09 24.35
N GLU A 162 -24.00 1.57 23.51
CA GLU A 162 -23.57 0.16 23.54
C GLU A 162 -22.49 -0.03 24.60
N LEU A 163 -22.77 -0.86 25.61
CA LEU A 163 -21.80 -1.18 26.66
C LEU A 163 -20.80 -2.22 26.15
N ASP A 164 -19.54 -1.80 26.03
CA ASP A 164 -18.48 -2.62 25.45
C ASP A 164 -17.86 -3.61 26.45
N PHE A 165 -18.68 -4.54 26.97
CA PHE A 165 -18.24 -5.58 27.91
C PHE A 165 -17.27 -6.57 27.27
N TRP A 166 -17.56 -6.98 26.04
CA TRP A 166 -16.79 -7.99 25.30
C TRP A 166 -15.63 -7.40 24.48
N GLY A 167 -15.47 -6.07 24.50
CA GLY A 167 -14.37 -5.38 23.80
C GLY A 167 -14.57 -5.25 22.28
N LYS A 168 -15.79 -5.44 21.76
CA LYS A 168 -16.13 -5.27 20.34
C LYS A 168 -15.67 -3.91 19.79
N ASN A 169 -16.00 -2.83 20.49
CA ASN A 169 -15.68 -1.47 20.03
C ASN A 169 -14.19 -1.19 20.22
N ARG A 170 -13.58 -1.66 21.31
CA ARG A 170 -12.11 -1.58 21.53
C ARG A 170 -11.31 -2.32 20.45
N GLU A 171 -11.70 -3.55 20.08
CA GLU A 171 -11.04 -4.32 19.01
C GLU A 171 -11.23 -3.66 17.64
N ASN A 172 -12.42 -3.12 17.35
CA ASN A 172 -12.64 -2.38 16.10
C ASN A 172 -11.74 -1.14 16.02
N ILE A 173 -11.55 -0.42 17.12
CA ILE A 173 -10.61 0.72 17.17
C ILE A 173 -9.17 0.26 16.98
N ALA A 174 -8.74 -0.82 17.64
CA ALA A 174 -7.41 -1.39 17.47
C ALA A 174 -7.14 -1.79 16.01
N SER A 175 -8.16 -2.34 15.32
CA SER A 175 -8.10 -2.60 13.89
C SER A 175 -7.86 -1.32 13.07
N ARG A 176 -8.66 -0.27 13.29
CA ARG A 176 -8.51 1.02 12.56
C ARG A 176 -7.20 1.76 12.85
N LEU A 177 -6.68 1.64 14.07
CA LEU A 177 -5.37 2.17 14.44
C LEU A 177 -4.26 1.50 13.63
N ASN A 178 -4.30 0.16 13.51
CA ASN A 178 -3.35 -0.59 12.70
C ASN A 178 -3.47 -0.26 11.21
N GLU A 179 -4.68 -0.09 10.67
CA GLU A 179 -4.86 0.40 9.29
C GLU A 179 -4.28 1.82 9.09
N THR A 180 -4.31 2.67 10.13
CA THR A 180 -3.69 4.01 10.10
C THR A 180 -2.17 3.92 10.11
N VAL A 181 -1.58 2.99 10.89
CA VAL A 181 -0.15 2.69 10.86
C VAL A 181 0.26 2.20 9.47
N ALA A 182 -0.51 1.30 8.87
CA ALA A 182 -0.28 0.84 7.51
C ALA A 182 -0.27 2.00 6.50
N ALA A 183 -1.24 2.91 6.57
CA ALA A 183 -1.29 4.08 5.69
C ALA A 183 -0.10 5.05 5.89
N GLN A 184 0.45 5.16 7.11
CA GLN A 184 1.67 5.93 7.36
C GLN A 184 2.90 5.28 6.75
N MET A 185 3.01 3.95 6.86
CA MET A 185 4.11 3.20 6.27
C MET A 185 4.02 3.17 4.74
N ASP A 186 2.81 3.13 4.17
CA ASP A 186 2.58 3.29 2.72
C ASP A 186 3.10 4.64 2.21
N LEU A 187 2.98 5.73 2.99
CA LEU A 187 3.57 7.02 2.63
C LEU A 187 5.09 6.93 2.58
N ALA A 188 5.73 6.33 3.59
CA ALA A 188 7.18 6.15 3.59
C ALA A 188 7.66 5.24 2.44
N HIS A 189 6.91 4.18 2.13
CA HIS A 189 7.17 3.33 0.96
C HIS A 189 7.05 4.12 -0.35
N THR A 190 5.99 4.94 -0.48
CA THR A 190 5.76 5.79 -1.66
C THR A 190 6.91 6.79 -1.85
N GLN A 191 7.42 7.39 -0.76
CA GLN A 191 8.57 8.28 -0.80
C GLN A 191 9.82 7.56 -1.34
N LEU A 192 10.09 6.36 -0.83
CA LEU A 192 11.24 5.56 -1.23
C LEU A 192 11.16 5.16 -2.71
N VAL A 193 10.03 4.60 -3.14
CA VAL A 193 9.82 4.15 -4.53
C VAL A 193 9.82 5.33 -5.50
N LEU A 194 9.21 6.47 -5.14
CA LEU A 194 9.23 7.67 -5.98
C LEU A 194 10.65 8.21 -6.14
N SER A 195 11.41 8.29 -5.05
CA SER A 195 12.81 8.75 -5.08
C SER A 195 13.67 7.83 -5.94
N ALA A 196 13.48 6.51 -5.83
CA ALA A 196 14.18 5.51 -6.65
C ALA A 196 13.82 5.62 -8.14
N ALA A 197 12.53 5.85 -8.46
CA ALA A 197 12.07 6.06 -9.82
C ALA A 197 12.70 7.32 -10.42
N VAL A 198 12.74 8.42 -9.67
CA VAL A 198 13.39 9.67 -10.10
C VAL A 198 14.89 9.44 -10.36
N ALA A 199 15.60 8.77 -9.45
CA ALA A 199 17.03 8.48 -9.63
C ALA A 199 17.30 7.58 -10.84
N THR A 200 16.53 6.52 -11.01
CA THR A 200 16.63 5.60 -12.15
C THR A 200 16.39 6.32 -13.48
N THR A 201 15.33 7.11 -13.57
CA THR A 201 14.99 7.88 -14.77
C THR A 201 16.00 9.00 -15.03
N TYR A 202 16.51 9.66 -13.99
CA TYR A 202 17.58 10.65 -14.12
C TYR A 202 18.83 10.07 -14.77
N PHE A 203 19.29 8.89 -14.32
CA PHE A 203 20.43 8.23 -14.94
C PHE A 203 20.13 7.75 -16.37
N GLU A 204 18.88 7.42 -16.70
CA GLU A 204 18.48 7.10 -18.07
C GLU A 204 18.51 8.34 -18.99
N VAL A 205 18.11 9.52 -18.51
CA VAL A 205 18.27 10.78 -19.25
C VAL A 205 19.76 11.02 -19.54
N GLN A 206 20.63 10.85 -18.55
CA GLN A 206 22.08 11.00 -18.71
C GLN A 206 22.66 10.01 -19.72
N ASN A 207 22.26 8.73 -19.62
CA ASN A 207 22.70 7.69 -20.54
C ASN A 207 22.23 7.96 -21.97
N SER A 208 20.95 8.24 -22.18
CA SER A 208 20.41 8.55 -23.52
C SER A 208 21.08 9.76 -24.17
N MET A 209 21.45 10.79 -23.40
CA MET A 209 22.26 11.92 -23.90
C MET A 209 23.67 11.51 -24.34
N LEU A 210 24.31 10.57 -23.63
CA LEU A 210 25.61 10.02 -24.02
C LEU A 210 25.49 9.16 -25.29
N GLN A 211 24.48 8.29 -25.34
CA GLN A 211 24.23 7.43 -26.50
C GLN A 211 23.90 8.23 -27.75
N TYR A 212 23.11 9.29 -27.63
CA TYR A 212 22.82 10.20 -28.73
C TYR A 212 24.10 10.82 -29.32
N ARG A 213 25.00 11.33 -28.47
CA ARG A 213 26.28 11.90 -28.92
C ARG A 213 27.18 10.86 -29.60
N LEU A 214 27.27 9.65 -29.04
CA LEU A 214 28.07 8.56 -29.62
C LEU A 214 27.47 8.06 -30.94
N ALA A 215 26.15 8.02 -31.08
CA ALA A 215 25.47 7.70 -32.33
C ALA A 215 25.74 8.75 -33.41
N GLN A 216 25.75 10.04 -33.06
CA GLN A 216 26.14 11.11 -33.98
C GLN A 216 27.58 10.94 -34.45
N GLU A 217 28.52 10.62 -33.54
CA GLU A 217 29.91 10.36 -33.92
C GLU A 217 30.03 9.13 -34.82
N ASN A 218 29.35 8.03 -34.49
CA ASN A 218 29.35 6.81 -35.30
C ASN A 218 28.77 7.06 -36.70
N SER A 219 27.67 7.80 -36.82
CA SER A 219 27.09 8.19 -38.11
C SER A 219 28.03 9.05 -38.95
N ARG A 220 28.74 10.00 -38.32
CA ARG A 220 29.77 10.79 -39.01
C ARG A 220 30.88 9.89 -39.57
N LEU A 221 31.40 8.97 -38.77
CA LEU A 221 32.47 8.05 -39.20
C LEU A 221 32.04 7.15 -40.35
N LEU A 222 30.81 6.60 -40.28
CA LEU A 222 30.27 5.74 -41.34
C LEU A 222 29.96 6.51 -42.63
N ARG A 223 29.51 7.77 -42.53
CA ARG A 223 29.33 8.62 -43.71
C ARG A 223 30.66 8.92 -44.38
N GLU A 224 31.68 9.31 -43.60
CA GLU A 224 33.02 9.58 -44.12
C GLU A 224 33.63 8.32 -44.79
N LEU A 225 33.44 7.15 -44.18
CA LEU A 225 33.83 5.87 -44.77
C LEU A 225 33.12 5.62 -46.12
N ALA A 226 31.80 5.83 -46.17
CA ALA A 226 31.02 5.66 -47.40
C ALA A 226 31.46 6.64 -48.50
N ASP A 227 31.75 7.90 -48.16
CA ASP A 227 32.22 8.91 -49.11
C ASP A 227 33.55 8.50 -49.75
N ILE A 228 34.49 7.95 -48.96
CA ILE A 228 35.77 7.44 -49.47
C ILE A 228 35.56 6.23 -50.38
N ILE A 229 34.70 5.27 -50.00
CA ILE A 229 34.41 4.07 -50.79
C ILE A 229 33.75 4.42 -52.12
N VAL A 230 32.79 5.35 -52.12
CA VAL A 230 32.16 5.89 -53.34
C VAL A 230 33.18 6.59 -54.23
N ALA A 231 34.11 7.37 -53.65
CA ALA A 231 35.16 8.02 -54.42
C ALA A 231 36.11 7.02 -55.09
N ARG A 232 36.45 5.91 -54.42
CA ARG A 232 37.28 4.83 -54.98
C ARG A 232 36.58 4.09 -56.12
N GLU A 233 35.27 3.85 -56.01
CA GLU A 233 34.49 3.23 -57.10
C GLU A 233 34.44 4.10 -58.35
N ARG A 234 34.25 5.42 -58.19
CA ARG A 234 34.30 6.39 -59.30
C ARG A 234 35.65 6.42 -60.02
N GLN A 235 36.72 6.02 -59.34
CA GLN A 235 38.06 5.91 -59.89
C GLN A 235 38.36 4.50 -60.45
N GLY A 236 37.39 3.58 -60.42
CA GLY A 236 37.55 2.20 -60.87
C GLY A 236 38.38 1.31 -59.94
N ILE A 237 38.66 1.77 -58.71
CA ILE A 237 39.49 1.05 -57.72
C ILE A 237 38.65 0.07 -56.90
N GLU A 238 37.37 0.39 -56.69
CA GLU A 238 36.46 -0.38 -55.84
C GLU A 238 35.25 -0.90 -56.62
N SER A 239 34.71 -2.04 -56.22
CA SER A 239 33.52 -2.63 -56.84
C SER A 239 32.21 -2.02 -56.29
N ASN A 240 31.08 -2.28 -56.97
CA ASN A 240 29.79 -1.74 -56.51
C ASN A 240 29.32 -2.33 -55.17
N ILE A 241 29.74 -3.55 -54.82
CA ILE A 241 29.26 -4.26 -53.62
C ILE A 241 29.64 -3.51 -52.33
N PRO A 242 30.92 -3.15 -52.07
CA PRO A 242 31.30 -2.35 -50.91
C PRO A 242 30.63 -0.98 -50.84
N VAL A 243 30.36 -0.35 -52.00
CA VAL A 243 29.61 0.93 -52.06
C VAL A 243 28.20 0.75 -51.48
N ARG A 244 27.46 -0.27 -51.92
CA ARG A 244 26.10 -0.52 -51.43
C ARG A 244 26.09 -0.80 -49.93
N THR A 245 27.04 -1.60 -49.44
CA THR A 245 27.18 -1.91 -48.02
C THR A 245 27.50 -0.66 -47.20
N ALA A 246 28.44 0.18 -47.65
CA ALA A 246 28.83 1.39 -46.93
C ALA A 246 27.70 2.41 -46.83
N LEU A 247 26.98 2.65 -47.94
CA LEU A 247 25.82 3.53 -47.97
C LEU A 247 24.68 3.01 -47.07
N ALA A 248 24.42 1.69 -47.08
CA ALA A 248 23.42 1.08 -46.21
C ALA A 248 23.79 1.26 -44.72
N ASN A 249 25.05 1.01 -44.35
CA ASN A 249 25.54 1.18 -42.98
C ASN A 249 25.48 2.65 -42.52
N ALA A 250 25.84 3.60 -43.39
CA ALA A 250 25.73 5.02 -43.10
C ALA A 250 24.28 5.44 -42.87
N GLN A 251 23.34 4.94 -43.69
CA GLN A 251 21.91 5.22 -43.51
C GLN A 251 21.36 4.60 -42.23
N ALA A 252 21.74 3.35 -41.91
CA ALA A 252 21.35 2.70 -40.66
C ALA A 252 21.82 3.48 -39.42
N ALA A 253 23.03 4.04 -39.46
CA ALA A 253 23.56 4.84 -38.37
C ALA A 253 22.78 6.15 -38.12
N VAL A 254 22.18 6.74 -39.16
CA VAL A 254 21.28 7.90 -39.02
C VAL A 254 20.01 7.51 -38.26
N LEU A 255 19.46 6.32 -38.50
CA LEU A 255 18.29 5.84 -37.77
C LEU A 255 18.56 5.71 -36.26
N SER A 256 19.74 5.22 -35.88
CA SER A 256 20.13 5.12 -34.46
C SER A 256 20.18 6.47 -33.75
N ILE A 257 20.50 7.56 -34.45
CA ILE A 257 20.45 8.92 -33.87
C ILE A 257 19.02 9.27 -33.45
N GLU A 258 18.05 9.03 -34.32
CA GLU A 258 16.64 9.33 -34.04
C GLU A 258 16.07 8.41 -32.95
N ASP A 259 16.52 7.14 -32.88
CA ASP A 259 16.14 6.23 -31.80
C ASP A 259 16.60 6.75 -30.43
N TYR A 260 17.85 7.18 -30.31
CA TYR A 260 18.36 7.73 -29.04
C TYR A 260 17.77 9.11 -28.72
N ARG A 261 17.48 9.92 -29.73
CA ARG A 261 16.76 11.18 -29.55
C ARG A 261 15.37 10.93 -28.96
N ARG A 262 14.65 9.94 -29.49
CA ARG A 262 13.35 9.51 -28.96
C ARG A 262 13.45 8.99 -27.54
N ALA A 263 14.42 8.12 -27.25
CA ALA A 263 14.66 7.60 -25.90
C ALA A 263 14.94 8.72 -24.89
N GLN A 264 15.75 9.71 -25.28
CA GLN A 264 16.02 10.90 -24.45
C GLN A 264 14.75 11.70 -24.15
N MET A 265 13.90 11.94 -25.16
CA MET A 265 12.62 12.64 -24.95
C MET A 265 11.70 11.85 -24.03
N GLN A 266 11.60 10.53 -24.21
CA GLN A 266 10.78 9.65 -23.36
C GLN A 266 11.25 9.66 -21.90
N ALA A 267 12.56 9.56 -21.65
CA ALA A 267 13.12 9.62 -20.30
C ALA A 267 12.86 10.99 -19.65
N ARG A 268 12.98 12.10 -20.39
CA ARG A 268 12.66 13.45 -19.90
C ARG A 268 11.18 13.60 -19.58
N HIS A 269 10.29 13.11 -20.43
CA HIS A 269 8.85 13.11 -20.17
C HIS A 269 8.50 12.30 -18.91
N GLN A 270 9.09 11.11 -18.76
CA GLN A 270 8.90 10.29 -17.56
C GLN A 270 9.36 11.04 -16.30
N LEU A 271 10.52 11.69 -16.34
CA LEU A 271 11.04 12.47 -15.22
C LEU A 271 10.12 13.65 -14.87
N ALA A 272 9.57 14.35 -15.87
CA ALA A 272 8.60 15.42 -15.66
C ALA A 272 7.33 14.91 -14.96
N VAL A 273 6.78 13.76 -15.40
CA VAL A 273 5.60 13.14 -14.78
C VAL A 273 5.88 12.72 -13.34
N LEU A 274 7.04 12.14 -13.05
CA LEU A 274 7.44 11.77 -11.68
C LEU A 274 7.51 13.00 -10.75
N MET A 275 7.87 14.16 -11.28
CA MET A 275 7.87 15.44 -10.55
C MET A 275 6.48 16.11 -10.47
N GLY A 276 5.43 15.49 -11.02
CA GLY A 276 4.10 16.10 -11.10
C GLY A 276 4.02 17.28 -12.06
N LYS A 277 4.92 17.35 -13.05
CA LYS A 277 4.97 18.42 -14.06
C LYS A 277 4.42 17.93 -15.40
N ASN A 278 3.98 18.86 -16.24
CA ASN A 278 3.49 18.52 -17.58
C ASN A 278 4.69 18.22 -18.51
N PRO A 279 4.79 17.00 -19.08
CA PRO A 279 5.93 16.60 -19.90
C PRO A 279 6.09 17.39 -21.20
N LEU A 280 5.02 18.03 -21.70
CA LEU A 280 5.04 18.76 -22.98
C LEU A 280 5.54 20.20 -22.86
N ASN A 281 5.59 20.76 -21.65
CA ASN A 281 6.04 22.13 -21.41
C ASN A 281 7.16 22.26 -20.36
N THR A 282 7.57 21.14 -19.76
CA THR A 282 8.64 21.11 -18.76
C THR A 282 9.91 20.62 -19.40
N GLN A 283 10.88 21.52 -19.53
CA GLN A 283 12.20 21.19 -20.04
C GLN A 283 13.14 20.90 -18.87
N ILE A 284 13.67 19.67 -18.83
CA ILE A 284 14.62 19.24 -17.80
C ILE A 284 15.98 19.08 -18.47
N ASP A 285 16.83 20.07 -18.25
CA ASP A 285 18.21 20.01 -18.70
C ASP A 285 19.09 19.48 -17.60
N THR A 286 19.80 18.39 -17.91
CA THR A 286 20.64 17.68 -16.96
C THR A 286 22.11 17.93 -17.28
N ALA A 287 22.87 18.36 -16.28
CA ALA A 287 24.32 18.51 -16.39
C ALA A 287 24.97 17.12 -16.42
N PRO A 288 26.06 16.88 -17.16
CA PRO A 288 26.69 15.57 -17.22
C PRO A 288 27.07 15.06 -15.81
N PHE A 289 26.51 13.92 -15.41
CA PHE A 289 26.92 13.27 -14.17
C PHE A 289 28.32 12.68 -14.32
N LEU A 290 29.24 13.11 -13.45
CA LEU A 290 30.58 12.52 -13.37
C LEU A 290 30.52 11.22 -12.57
N TYR A 291 30.66 10.10 -13.27
CA TYR A 291 30.67 8.78 -12.64
C TYR A 291 31.94 8.58 -11.81
N ASP A 292 31.77 8.44 -10.49
CA ASP A 292 32.81 7.95 -9.58
C ASP A 292 32.38 6.61 -8.98
N LYS A 293 33.07 5.52 -9.35
CA LYS A 293 32.80 4.17 -8.83
C LYS A 293 32.91 4.12 -7.30
N ASN A 294 33.74 4.97 -6.68
CA ASN A 294 33.92 4.97 -5.24
C ASN A 294 32.65 5.40 -4.47
N GLN A 295 31.68 5.99 -5.16
CA GLN A 295 30.38 6.36 -4.61
C GLN A 295 29.41 5.18 -4.54
N LEU A 296 29.64 4.10 -5.31
CA LEU A 296 28.78 2.92 -5.37
C LEU A 296 29.34 1.79 -4.51
N LYS A 297 29.58 2.06 -3.22
CA LYS A 297 30.07 1.04 -2.29
C LYS A 297 28.91 0.37 -1.60
N LEU A 298 28.93 -0.96 -1.60
CA LEU A 298 28.07 -1.75 -0.74
C LEU A 298 28.77 -1.92 0.61
N PRO A 299 28.05 -1.85 1.74
CA PRO A 299 28.63 -2.27 2.99
C PRO A 299 29.04 -3.74 2.90
N GLU A 300 30.16 -4.09 3.52
CA GLU A 300 30.67 -5.48 3.57
C GLU A 300 29.67 -6.42 4.25
N ILE A 301 28.76 -5.86 5.05
CA ILE A 301 27.78 -6.57 5.86
C ILE A 301 26.39 -5.96 5.58
N LEU A 302 25.49 -6.78 5.04
CA LEU A 302 24.06 -6.46 4.88
C LEU A 302 23.27 -7.20 5.95
N PRO A 303 22.78 -6.52 7.00
CA PRO A 303 22.10 -7.23 8.08
C PRO A 303 20.66 -7.58 7.67
N ALA A 304 20.28 -8.84 7.86
CA ALA A 304 18.97 -9.38 7.44
C ALA A 304 17.77 -8.66 8.08
N ASN A 305 17.98 -8.01 9.22
CA ASN A 305 16.98 -7.18 9.90
C ASN A 305 16.67 -5.86 9.19
N LEU A 306 17.43 -5.45 8.16
CA LEU A 306 17.05 -4.30 7.32
C LEU A 306 15.75 -4.54 6.58
N LEU A 307 15.45 -5.80 6.23
CA LEU A 307 14.17 -6.16 5.63
C LEU A 307 13.02 -5.85 6.58
N ALA A 308 13.17 -6.14 7.87
CA ALA A 308 12.13 -5.87 8.86
C ALA A 308 11.85 -4.36 9.06
N GLN A 309 12.75 -3.49 8.61
CA GLN A 309 12.56 -2.03 8.66
C GLN A 309 11.92 -1.47 7.38
N ARG A 310 11.71 -2.29 6.34
CA ARG A 310 11.11 -1.83 5.10
C ARG A 310 9.67 -1.37 5.34
N PRO A 311 9.29 -0.16 4.87
CA PRO A 311 7.94 0.34 5.10
C PRO A 311 6.81 -0.54 4.54
N ASP A 312 7.00 -1.22 3.40
CA ASP A 312 5.99 -2.14 2.84
C ASP A 312 5.77 -3.39 3.70
N ILE A 313 6.82 -3.92 4.32
CA ILE A 313 6.72 -5.06 5.25
C ILE A 313 6.01 -4.62 6.54
N ILE A 314 6.33 -3.44 7.07
CA ILE A 314 5.65 -2.91 8.27
C ILE A 314 4.17 -2.61 7.96
N ALA A 315 3.87 -2.05 6.78
CA ALA A 315 2.50 -1.77 6.36
C ALA A 315 1.66 -3.05 6.27
N THR A 316 2.18 -4.07 5.60
CA THR A 316 1.48 -5.35 5.44
C THR A 316 1.32 -6.08 6.77
N ARG A 317 2.31 -6.03 7.65
CA ARG A 317 2.18 -6.53 9.03
C ARG A 317 1.05 -5.83 9.80
N ALA A 318 1.00 -4.50 9.75
CA ALA A 318 -0.05 -3.74 10.42
C ALA A 318 -1.44 -4.11 9.86
N LEU A 319 -1.58 -4.37 8.56
CA LEU A 319 -2.83 -4.88 7.98
C LEU A 319 -3.17 -6.31 8.47
N THR A 320 -2.17 -7.18 8.66
CA THR A 320 -2.37 -8.50 9.28
C THR A 320 -2.87 -8.37 10.72
N GLU A 321 -2.29 -7.48 11.52
CA GLU A 321 -2.72 -7.18 12.89
C GLU A 321 -4.15 -6.57 12.90
N ALA A 322 -4.46 -5.68 11.94
CA ALA A 322 -5.80 -5.12 11.79
C ALA A 322 -6.86 -6.20 11.50
N ALA A 323 -6.53 -7.18 10.66
CA ALA A 323 -7.42 -8.31 10.35
C ALA A 323 -7.59 -9.26 11.56
N ALA A 324 -6.53 -9.46 12.36
CA ALA A 324 -6.62 -10.24 13.59
C ALA A 324 -7.62 -9.61 14.59
N HIS A 325 -7.60 -8.28 14.74
CA HIS A 325 -8.58 -7.56 15.55
C HIS A 325 -10.01 -7.71 15.00
N GLN A 326 -10.22 -7.73 13.69
CA GLN A 326 -11.55 -7.97 13.11
C GLN A 326 -12.08 -9.39 13.38
N VAL A 327 -11.21 -10.39 13.48
CA VAL A 327 -11.59 -11.73 13.97
C VAL A 327 -12.13 -11.63 15.40
N ASN A 328 -11.49 -10.86 16.28
CA ASN A 328 -11.97 -10.66 17.65
C ASN A 328 -13.30 -9.90 17.68
N VAL A 329 -13.49 -8.88 16.84
CA VAL A 329 -14.79 -8.22 16.64
C VAL A 329 -15.86 -9.26 16.25
N ALA A 330 -15.57 -10.13 15.28
CA ALA A 330 -16.51 -11.17 14.86
C ALA A 330 -16.82 -12.20 15.96
N LYS A 331 -15.85 -12.54 16.82
CA LYS A 331 -16.08 -13.40 18.01
C LYS A 331 -17.04 -12.75 19.00
N THR A 332 -16.99 -11.42 19.18
CA THR A 332 -17.91 -10.74 20.10
C THR A 332 -19.39 -10.89 19.73
N ALA A 333 -19.70 -11.15 18.45
CA ALA A 333 -21.08 -11.30 17.96
C ALA A 333 -21.81 -12.54 18.52
N PHE A 334 -21.11 -13.51 19.10
CA PHE A 334 -21.73 -14.67 19.75
C PHE A 334 -22.09 -14.40 21.22
N PHE A 335 -21.62 -13.29 21.77
CA PHE A 335 -21.99 -12.84 23.10
C PHE A 335 -23.14 -11.85 23.02
N PRO A 336 -23.93 -11.72 24.09
CA PRO A 336 -25.04 -10.79 24.09
C PRO A 336 -24.59 -9.34 23.99
N ASN A 337 -25.31 -8.56 23.19
CA ASN A 337 -25.13 -7.12 23.14
C ASN A 337 -26.00 -6.44 24.20
N ILE A 338 -25.40 -5.59 25.03
CA ILE A 338 -26.10 -4.81 26.05
C ILE A 338 -26.12 -3.35 25.60
N ASN A 339 -27.30 -2.85 25.29
CA ASN A 339 -27.49 -1.50 24.78
C ASN A 339 -28.46 -0.72 25.68
N LEU A 340 -28.01 0.45 26.13
CA LEU A 340 -28.80 1.39 26.91
C LEU A 340 -29.51 2.34 25.94
N LYS A 341 -30.83 2.25 25.86
CA LYS A 341 -31.66 3.11 24.99
C LYS A 341 -32.55 4.00 25.83
N GLY A 342 -32.41 5.31 25.66
CA GLY A 342 -33.29 6.30 26.26
C GLY A 342 -34.07 7.03 25.17
N LEU A 343 -35.37 7.25 25.38
CA LEU A 343 -36.16 8.13 24.54
C LEU A 343 -36.83 9.16 25.44
N LEU A 344 -36.54 10.43 25.17
CA LEU A 344 -37.26 11.56 25.70
C LEU A 344 -38.07 12.15 24.55
N SER A 345 -39.39 11.95 24.50
CA SER A 345 -40.20 12.51 23.41
C SER A 345 -41.50 13.16 23.87
N ILE A 346 -41.94 14.12 23.07
CA ILE A 346 -43.21 14.81 23.19
C ILE A 346 -44.08 14.29 22.05
N GLN A 347 -45.16 13.59 22.37
CA GLN A 347 -46.08 13.01 21.40
C GLN A 347 -47.45 13.70 21.48
N SER A 348 -47.98 14.15 20.35
CA SER A 348 -49.32 14.75 20.26
C SER A 348 -50.16 14.11 19.15
N PHE A 349 -51.42 13.81 19.47
CA PHE A 349 -52.43 13.31 18.52
C PHE A 349 -53.19 14.44 17.79
N TYR A 350 -52.83 15.71 18.06
CA TYR A 350 -53.38 16.90 17.43
C TYR A 350 -52.26 17.91 17.14
N PHE A 351 -52.13 18.37 15.89
CA PHE A 351 -51.04 19.28 15.48
C PHE A 351 -51.00 20.59 16.28
N ASN A 352 -52.17 21.11 16.69
CA ASN A 352 -52.30 22.32 17.51
C ASN A 352 -51.84 22.16 18.98
N LYS A 353 -51.43 20.96 19.41
CA LYS A 353 -50.90 20.67 20.75
C LYS A 353 -49.46 20.15 20.74
N ALA A 354 -48.80 20.08 19.59
CA ALA A 354 -47.43 19.56 19.46
C ALA A 354 -46.37 20.41 20.22
N PHE A 355 -46.68 21.66 20.56
CA PHE A 355 -45.81 22.57 21.34
C PHE A 355 -46.26 22.76 22.80
N ASN A 356 -47.24 21.98 23.29
CA ASN A 356 -47.58 21.95 24.71
C ASN A 356 -46.58 21.04 25.45
N PHE A 357 -45.69 21.65 26.22
CA PHE A 357 -44.62 21.02 27.00
C PHE A 357 -45.10 20.09 28.15
N TRP A 358 -46.41 19.88 28.30
CA TRP A 358 -47.02 19.04 29.35
C TRP A 358 -47.41 17.62 28.87
N LEU A 359 -47.17 17.28 27.60
CA LEU A 359 -47.42 15.95 27.03
C LEU A 359 -46.10 15.17 26.95
N GLU A 360 -45.61 14.74 28.12
CA GLU A 360 -44.29 14.12 28.30
C GLU A 360 -44.40 12.59 28.26
N ASN A 361 -43.65 11.93 27.37
CA ASN A 361 -43.46 10.48 27.33
C ASN A 361 -42.01 10.16 27.69
N ASP A 362 -41.74 10.03 28.99
CA ASP A 362 -40.41 9.68 29.52
C ASP A 362 -40.24 8.17 29.61
N ASN A 363 -39.48 7.57 28.69
CA ASN A 363 -39.19 6.14 28.72
C ASN A 363 -37.69 5.88 28.61
N ALA A 364 -37.11 5.34 29.69
CA ALA A 364 -35.77 4.76 29.67
C ALA A 364 -35.89 3.23 29.59
N THR A 365 -35.20 2.61 28.62
CA THR A 365 -35.26 1.15 28.40
C THR A 365 -33.86 0.57 28.25
N ALA A 366 -33.51 -0.39 29.10
CA ALA A 366 -32.35 -1.23 28.85
C ALA A 366 -32.77 -2.37 27.91
N ALA A 367 -32.07 -2.53 26.80
CA ALA A 367 -32.31 -3.62 25.86
C ALA A 367 -31.10 -4.56 25.85
N PHE A 368 -31.37 -5.86 25.94
CA PHE A 368 -30.40 -6.92 25.74
C PHE A 368 -30.80 -7.66 24.48
N ASP A 369 -29.88 -7.80 23.55
CA ASP A 369 -30.08 -8.57 22.33
C ASP A 369 -29.08 -9.73 22.29
N LEU A 370 -29.60 -10.95 22.35
CA LEU A 370 -28.84 -12.17 22.15
C LEU A 370 -29.54 -13.01 21.08
N PRO A 371 -29.04 -13.01 19.85
CA PRO A 371 -29.64 -13.83 18.80
C PRO A 371 -29.39 -15.31 19.10
N ILE A 372 -30.46 -16.07 19.33
CA ILE A 372 -30.39 -17.51 19.66
C ILE A 372 -30.22 -18.36 18.38
N PHE A 373 -30.87 -17.95 17.28
CA PHE A 373 -30.79 -18.63 15.99
C PHE A 373 -30.76 -17.60 14.85
N ASP A 374 -29.81 -17.74 13.93
CA ASP A 374 -29.61 -16.85 12.78
C ASP A 374 -29.30 -17.63 11.49
N ALA A 375 -29.69 -18.90 11.43
CA ALA A 375 -29.37 -19.83 10.35
C ALA A 375 -27.85 -19.92 10.02
N GLY A 376 -26.97 -19.64 10.97
CA GLY A 376 -25.52 -19.77 10.83
C GLY A 376 -24.80 -18.51 10.33
N ALA A 377 -25.49 -17.37 10.21
CA ALA A 377 -24.91 -16.11 9.72
C ALA A 377 -23.65 -15.67 10.50
N ARG A 378 -23.67 -15.73 11.85
CA ARG A 378 -22.50 -15.40 12.69
C ARG A 378 -21.33 -16.34 12.49
N LYS A 379 -21.60 -17.65 12.34
CA LYS A 379 -20.57 -18.64 12.05
C LYS A 379 -19.94 -18.40 10.68
N ALA A 380 -20.74 -18.04 9.69
CA ALA A 380 -20.25 -17.65 8.37
C ALA A 380 -19.41 -16.36 8.43
N ASN A 381 -19.87 -15.34 9.16
CA ASN A 381 -19.13 -14.08 9.34
C ASN A 381 -17.78 -14.28 10.06
N LEU A 382 -17.74 -15.11 11.12
CA LEU A 382 -16.49 -15.45 11.80
C LEU A 382 -15.52 -16.17 10.86
N ARG A 383 -16.00 -17.15 10.10
CA ARG A 383 -15.19 -17.86 9.09
C ARG A 383 -14.68 -16.92 7.99
N ALA A 384 -15.50 -15.98 7.54
CA ALA A 384 -15.10 -14.97 6.56
C ALA A 384 -13.97 -14.07 7.10
N ASN A 385 -14.05 -13.66 8.38
CA ASN A 385 -12.99 -12.86 9.01
C ASN A 385 -11.70 -13.67 9.21
N TYR A 386 -11.78 -14.97 9.54
CA TYR A 386 -10.61 -15.84 9.57
C TYR A 386 -9.97 -16.02 8.20
N ALA A 387 -10.77 -16.19 7.15
CA ALA A 387 -10.26 -16.25 5.77
C ALA A 387 -9.61 -14.92 5.36
N GLN A 388 -10.17 -13.77 5.75
CA GLN A 388 -9.57 -12.46 5.50
C GLN A 388 -8.25 -12.28 6.26
N TYR A 389 -8.17 -12.75 7.50
CA TYR A 389 -6.91 -12.80 8.26
C TYR A 389 -5.87 -13.68 7.56
N GLU A 390 -6.26 -14.85 7.08
CA GLU A 390 -5.38 -15.74 6.33
C GLU A 390 -4.87 -15.11 5.02
N VAL A 391 -5.72 -14.38 4.30
CA VAL A 391 -5.31 -13.57 3.14
C VAL A 391 -4.26 -12.55 3.56
N ALA A 392 -4.48 -11.83 4.66
CA ALA A 392 -3.54 -10.81 5.14
C ALA A 392 -2.19 -11.43 5.59
N VAL A 393 -2.20 -12.59 6.24
CA VAL A 393 -0.98 -13.33 6.61
C VAL A 393 -0.19 -13.74 5.36
N ASN A 394 -0.86 -14.28 4.35
CA ASN A 394 -0.18 -14.71 3.11
C ASN A 394 0.32 -13.52 2.28
N GLN A 395 -0.38 -12.38 2.27
CA GLN A 395 0.09 -11.14 1.66
C GLN A 395 1.37 -10.62 2.33
N TYR A 396 1.43 -10.66 3.67
CA TYR A 396 2.62 -10.33 4.43
C TYR A 396 3.78 -11.28 4.10
N ASN A 397 3.54 -12.60 4.11
CA ASN A 397 4.53 -13.61 3.76
C ASN A 397 5.07 -13.40 2.33
N GLN A 398 4.20 -13.15 1.35
CA GLN A 398 4.59 -12.86 -0.02
C GLN A 398 5.41 -11.58 -0.13
N THR A 399 5.09 -10.55 0.66
CA THR A 399 5.84 -9.28 0.67
C THR A 399 7.27 -9.50 1.16
N ILE A 400 7.47 -10.36 2.15
CA ILE A 400 8.81 -10.76 2.61
C ILE A 400 9.56 -11.50 1.50
N LEU A 401 8.94 -12.50 0.87
CA LEU A 401 9.58 -13.28 -0.20
C LEU A 401 9.98 -12.40 -1.39
N ASN A 402 9.09 -11.50 -1.81
CA ASN A 402 9.38 -10.54 -2.87
C ASN A 402 10.53 -9.59 -2.48
N SER A 403 10.60 -9.17 -1.23
CA SER A 403 11.67 -8.30 -0.74
C SER A 403 13.02 -9.02 -0.74
N LEU A 404 13.05 -10.30 -0.34
CA LEU A 404 14.24 -11.14 -0.42
C LEU A 404 14.70 -11.35 -1.86
N GLN A 405 13.76 -11.65 -2.77
CA GLN A 405 14.05 -11.77 -4.19
C GLN A 405 14.64 -10.47 -4.75
N GLN A 406 14.02 -9.32 -4.47
CA GLN A 406 14.52 -8.01 -4.91
C GLN A 406 15.96 -7.76 -4.46
N VAL A 407 16.30 -8.06 -3.20
CA VAL A 407 17.68 -7.91 -2.71
C VAL A 407 18.63 -8.85 -3.46
N GLY A 408 18.27 -10.13 -3.61
CA GLY A 408 19.09 -11.12 -4.31
C GLY A 408 19.34 -10.77 -5.78
N ASP A 409 18.30 -10.36 -6.50
CA ASP A 409 18.36 -9.98 -7.91
C ASP A 409 19.21 -8.71 -8.12
N GLN A 410 19.05 -7.70 -7.25
CA GLN A 410 19.82 -6.46 -7.38
C GLN A 410 21.29 -6.64 -6.98
N LEU A 411 21.58 -7.45 -5.96
CA LEU A 411 22.95 -7.78 -5.57
C LEU A 411 23.67 -8.58 -6.65
N SER A 412 23.03 -9.62 -7.19
CA SER A 412 23.60 -10.42 -8.28
C SER A 412 23.82 -9.59 -9.55
N SER A 413 22.87 -8.72 -9.89
CA SER A 413 23.01 -7.75 -10.99
C SER A 413 24.21 -6.83 -10.76
N PHE A 414 24.36 -6.26 -9.56
CA PHE A 414 25.46 -5.35 -9.26
C PHE A 414 26.84 -6.02 -9.36
N VAL A 415 26.98 -7.23 -8.81
CA VAL A 415 28.23 -8.01 -8.88
C VAL A 415 28.59 -8.39 -10.32
N THR A 416 27.62 -8.89 -11.08
CA THR A 416 27.84 -9.28 -12.48
C THR A 416 28.18 -8.08 -13.37
N LEU A 417 27.51 -6.93 -13.16
CA LEU A 417 27.81 -5.69 -13.86
C LEU A 417 29.21 -5.16 -13.54
N ASP A 418 29.72 -5.33 -12.30
CA ASP A 418 31.08 -4.91 -11.98
C ASP A 418 32.14 -5.71 -12.77
N ALA A 419 31.94 -7.02 -12.90
CA ALA A 419 32.79 -7.88 -13.72
C ALA A 419 32.72 -7.51 -15.22
N GLN A 420 31.51 -7.28 -15.75
CA GLN A 420 31.31 -6.84 -17.14
C GLN A 420 31.98 -5.49 -17.42
N ILE A 421 31.83 -4.52 -16.52
CA ILE A 421 32.47 -3.20 -16.65
C ILE A 421 34.00 -3.33 -16.63
N LYS A 422 34.56 -4.19 -15.77
CA LYS A 422 36.01 -4.44 -15.73
C LYS A 422 36.52 -5.01 -17.06
N GLY A 423 35.84 -6.02 -17.60
CA GLY A 423 36.18 -6.60 -18.91
C GLY A 423 36.05 -5.58 -20.05
N GLN A 424 34.95 -4.81 -20.07
CA GLN A 424 34.73 -3.79 -21.09
C GLN A 424 35.77 -2.66 -21.05
N LYS A 425 36.22 -2.26 -19.86
CA LYS A 425 37.31 -1.27 -19.71
C LYS A 425 38.63 -1.79 -20.28
N GLN A 426 38.94 -3.07 -20.10
CA GLN A 426 40.13 -3.70 -20.70
C GLN A 426 40.01 -3.75 -22.23
N ALA A 427 38.85 -4.13 -22.76
CA ALA A 427 38.59 -4.10 -24.20
C ALA A 427 38.79 -2.69 -24.78
N LEU A 428 38.20 -1.68 -24.13
CA LEU A 428 38.36 -0.28 -24.52
C LEU A 428 39.80 0.20 -24.54
N TYR A 429 40.60 -0.21 -23.55
CA TYR A 429 42.03 0.08 -23.52
C TYR A 429 42.76 -0.46 -24.76
N HIS A 430 42.46 -1.70 -25.17
CA HIS A 430 43.05 -2.29 -26.37
C HIS A 430 42.57 -1.62 -27.67
N PHE A 431 41.28 -1.29 -27.79
CA PHE A 431 40.75 -0.57 -28.95
C PHE A 431 41.35 0.84 -29.07
N ASP A 432 41.50 1.56 -27.96
CA ASP A 432 42.13 2.89 -27.95
C ASP A 432 43.61 2.83 -28.35
N SER A 433 44.35 1.85 -27.80
CA SER A 433 45.76 1.61 -28.18
C SER A 433 45.91 1.24 -29.67
N ASN A 434 45.00 0.41 -30.20
CA ASN A 434 44.99 0.07 -31.61
C ASN A 434 44.66 1.30 -32.46
N TYR A 435 43.65 2.10 -32.10
CA TYR A 435 43.33 3.33 -32.82
C TYR A 435 44.53 4.28 -32.89
N LYS A 436 45.27 4.45 -31.79
CA LYS A 436 46.52 5.25 -31.76
C LYS A 436 47.58 4.69 -32.71
N SER A 437 47.75 3.38 -32.76
CA SER A 437 48.70 2.70 -33.65
C SER A 437 48.32 2.84 -35.13
N PHE A 438 47.05 2.63 -35.48
CA PHE A 438 46.55 2.81 -36.85
C PHE A 438 46.70 4.26 -37.29
N ARG A 439 46.37 5.22 -36.43
CA ARG A 439 46.58 6.65 -36.70
C ARG A 439 48.05 6.98 -36.94
N ALA A 440 48.97 6.39 -36.18
CA ALA A 440 50.41 6.59 -36.38
C ALA A 440 50.89 6.01 -37.72
N ARG A 441 50.47 4.78 -38.07
CA ARG A 441 50.82 4.16 -39.36
C ARG A 441 50.26 4.92 -40.56
N TYR A 442 49.04 5.43 -40.46
CA TYR A 442 48.45 6.29 -41.49
C TYR A 442 49.24 7.58 -41.69
N LYS A 443 49.67 8.24 -40.61
CA LYS A 443 50.53 9.44 -40.69
C LYS A 443 51.88 9.18 -41.37
N GLN A 444 52.35 7.94 -41.35
CA GLN A 444 53.57 7.50 -42.02
C GLN A 444 53.31 6.94 -43.43
N GLY A 445 52.08 7.00 -43.94
CA GLY A 445 51.71 6.51 -45.27
C GLY A 445 51.70 4.98 -45.41
N ILE A 446 51.72 4.24 -44.30
CA ILE A 446 51.84 2.76 -44.30
C ILE A 446 50.48 2.09 -44.53
N ILE A 447 49.38 2.73 -44.13
CA ILE A 447 48.02 2.18 -44.27
C ILE A 447 47.07 3.25 -44.78
N ASP A 448 45.94 2.79 -45.32
CA ASP A 448 44.85 3.66 -45.77
C ASP A 448 44.09 4.32 -44.62
N TYR A 449 43.51 5.49 -44.89
CA TYR A 449 42.67 6.20 -43.92
C TYR A 449 41.40 5.42 -43.54
N ILE A 450 40.86 4.60 -44.45
CA ILE A 450 39.72 3.71 -44.19
C ILE A 450 39.94 2.88 -42.93
N GLN A 451 41.12 2.27 -42.80
CA GLN A 451 41.46 1.42 -41.66
C GLN A 451 41.47 2.21 -40.33
N VAL A 452 41.79 3.51 -40.38
CA VAL A 452 41.73 4.41 -39.21
C VAL A 452 40.28 4.71 -38.82
N LEU A 453 39.39 4.89 -39.79
CA LEU A 453 37.96 5.12 -39.54
C LEU A 453 37.29 3.87 -38.98
N GLU A 454 37.57 2.69 -39.52
CA GLU A 454 37.02 1.42 -39.07
C GLU A 454 37.37 1.13 -37.60
N ILE A 455 38.64 1.25 -37.22
CA ILE A 455 39.04 1.02 -35.82
C ILE A 455 38.48 2.10 -34.88
N LYS A 456 38.32 3.35 -35.35
CA LYS A 456 37.68 4.41 -34.58
C LYS A 456 36.19 4.14 -34.37
N GLN A 457 35.50 3.64 -35.40
CA GLN A 457 34.10 3.24 -35.31
C GLN A 457 33.90 2.15 -34.24
N LEU A 458 34.75 1.13 -34.24
CA LEU A 458 34.75 0.08 -33.20
C LEU A 458 34.98 0.68 -31.81
N LEU A 459 35.94 1.60 -31.65
CA LEU A 459 36.19 2.28 -30.38
C LEU A 459 34.95 3.04 -29.87
N VAL A 460 34.23 3.75 -30.74
CA VAL A 460 32.99 4.46 -30.39
C VAL A 460 31.89 3.48 -29.94
N GLN A 461 31.72 2.36 -30.65
CA GLN A 461 30.76 1.31 -30.28
C GLN A 461 31.08 0.69 -28.92
N GLN A 462 32.35 0.40 -28.64
CA GLN A 462 32.77 -0.14 -27.34
C GLN A 462 32.61 0.88 -26.21
N THR A 463 32.76 2.17 -26.51
CA THR A 463 32.50 3.26 -25.56
C THR A 463 31.01 3.34 -25.19
N ALA A 464 30.13 3.21 -26.19
CA ALA A 464 28.68 3.16 -25.99
C ALA A 464 28.26 2.02 -25.05
N ILE A 465 28.81 0.81 -25.26
CA ILE A 465 28.57 -0.37 -24.41
C ILE A 465 29.01 -0.11 -22.97
N LEU A 466 30.20 0.46 -22.75
CA LEU A 466 30.68 0.77 -21.39
C LEU A 466 29.69 1.69 -20.66
N HIS A 467 29.22 2.76 -21.31
CA HIS A 467 28.28 3.68 -20.68
C HIS A 467 26.92 3.04 -20.38
N GLN A 468 26.42 2.16 -21.24
CA GLN A 468 25.22 1.38 -20.94
C GLN A 468 25.40 0.48 -19.72
N LEU A 469 26.54 -0.22 -19.61
CA LEU A 469 26.85 -1.06 -18.45
C LEU A 469 26.95 -0.23 -17.16
N GLN A 470 27.61 0.93 -17.22
CA GLN A 470 27.69 1.86 -16.09
C GLN A 470 26.32 2.42 -15.69
N ASN A 471 25.44 2.70 -16.64
CA ASN A 471 24.06 3.11 -16.36
C ASN A 471 23.30 1.99 -15.63
N ARG A 472 23.36 0.76 -16.13
CA ARG A 472 22.75 -0.40 -15.47
C ARG A 472 23.30 -0.62 -14.07
N GLN A 473 24.60 -0.42 -13.85
CA GLN A 473 25.20 -0.54 -12.51
C GLN A 473 24.64 0.52 -11.54
N LYS A 474 24.47 1.76 -12.00
CA LYS A 474 23.83 2.83 -11.20
C LYS A 474 22.38 2.49 -10.87
N GLN A 475 21.62 2.00 -11.83
CA GLN A 475 20.23 1.56 -11.63
C GLN A 475 20.14 0.37 -10.66
N ALA A 476 21.05 -0.61 -10.77
CA ALA A 476 21.14 -1.72 -9.83
C ALA A 476 21.45 -1.23 -8.41
N TYR A 477 22.37 -0.26 -8.26
CA TYR A 477 22.67 0.34 -6.96
C TYR A 477 21.47 1.09 -6.35
N VAL A 478 20.73 1.86 -7.16
CA VAL A 478 19.45 2.46 -6.76
C VAL A 478 18.47 1.37 -6.32
N GLY A 479 18.41 0.25 -7.04
CA GLY A 479 17.61 -0.92 -6.72
C GLY A 479 17.99 -1.54 -5.36
N ILE A 480 19.28 -1.68 -5.06
CA ILE A 480 19.77 -2.17 -3.76
C ILE A 480 19.35 -1.23 -2.63
N LEU A 481 19.61 0.08 -2.77
CA LEU A 481 19.21 1.08 -1.77
C LEU A 481 17.71 1.01 -1.46
N THR A 482 16.90 0.88 -2.50
CA THR A 482 15.45 0.73 -2.39
C THR A 482 15.06 -0.59 -1.73
N ALA A 483 15.70 -1.69 -2.13
CA ALA A 483 15.40 -3.02 -1.62
C ALA A 483 15.76 -3.18 -0.12
N LEU A 484 16.70 -2.38 0.38
CA LEU A 484 17.09 -2.33 1.79
C LEU A 484 16.28 -1.30 2.61
N GLY A 485 15.20 -0.76 2.07
CA GLY A 485 14.35 0.20 2.77
C GLY A 485 14.97 1.60 2.92
N GLY A 486 15.98 1.92 2.10
CA GLY A 486 16.74 3.16 2.21
C GLY A 486 17.85 3.14 3.26
N ALA A 487 18.05 2.05 4.00
CA ALA A 487 19.11 1.96 5.00
C ALA A 487 20.44 1.53 4.37
N LEU A 488 21.28 2.51 4.00
CA LEU A 488 22.72 2.35 3.73
C LEU A 488 23.53 3.56 4.21
#